data_AF-S7MN92-F1
#
_entry.id   AF-S7MN92-F1
#
_cell.length_a   1.000
_cell.length_b   1.000
_cell.length_c   1.000
_cell.angle_alpha   90.00
_cell.angle_beta   90.00
_cell.angle_gamma   90.00
#
_symmetry.space_group_name_H-M   'P 1'
#
loop_
_entity.id
_entity.type
_entity.pdbx_description
1 polymer ?
#
loop_
_entity_poly.entity_id
_entity_poly.type
_entity_poly.pdbx_seq_one_letter_code
_entity_poly.pdbx_strand_id
1 'polypeptide(L)'
;MTWLKDRQPLDAKDAEPRDLLPNGDGTYQARVALAVPSGEERRYACQVQHPGLEQPLAAAWESSMSGALVFGVICGTLMGVVIVIFFTGVLFRFLRRRRASRE
;
A
#
# COMPACT_ATOMS: atom_id res chain seq x y z
N MET A 1 10.92 15.42 -15.65
CA MET A 1 10.46 14.90 -14.35
C MET A 1 10.77 15.98 -13.35
N THR A 2 9.78 16.46 -12.62
CA THR A 2 9.91 17.60 -11.73
C THR A 2 9.12 17.31 -10.47
N TRP A 3 9.70 17.60 -9.31
CA TRP A 3 8.98 17.52 -8.05
C TRP A 3 8.12 18.77 -7.84
N LEU A 4 6.90 18.57 -7.38
CA LEU A 4 5.97 19.61 -6.99
C LEU A 4 5.74 19.53 -5.48
N LYS A 5 5.82 20.64 -4.76
CA LYS A 5 5.34 20.79 -3.38
C LYS A 5 4.11 21.69 -3.39
N ASP A 6 2.97 21.20 -2.91
CA ASP A 6 1.70 21.93 -2.92
C ASP A 6 1.34 22.49 -4.31
N ARG A 7 1.64 21.74 -5.37
CA ARG A 7 1.50 22.09 -6.81
C ARG A 7 2.50 23.13 -7.34
N GLN A 8 3.45 23.60 -6.53
CA GLN A 8 4.53 24.48 -6.99
C GLN A 8 5.79 23.67 -7.32
N PRO A 9 6.48 23.96 -8.43
CA PRO A 9 7.72 23.26 -8.79
C PRO A 9 8.85 23.57 -7.81
N LEU A 10 9.59 22.52 -7.43
CA LEU A 10 10.82 22.61 -6.65
C LEU A 10 12.02 22.84 -7.56
N ASP A 11 13.06 23.49 -7.02
CA ASP A 11 14.29 23.74 -7.74
C ASP A 11 15.05 22.44 -8.01
N ALA A 12 15.69 22.35 -9.18
CA ALA A 12 16.44 21.17 -9.59
C ALA A 12 17.65 20.85 -8.68
N LYS A 13 18.04 21.76 -7.79
CA LYS A 13 19.12 21.57 -6.81
C LYS A 13 18.69 20.72 -5.61
N ASP A 14 17.40 20.68 -5.32
CA ASP A 14 16.83 19.96 -4.17
C ASP A 14 16.57 18.48 -4.47
N ALA A 15 16.71 18.07 -5.73
CA ALA A 15 16.46 16.72 -6.22
C ALA A 15 17.74 16.09 -6.77
N GLU A 16 17.94 14.80 -6.50
CA GLU A 16 19.12 14.07 -6.99
C GLU A 16 19.14 13.95 -8.53
N PRO A 17 20.33 13.83 -9.15
CA PRO A 17 20.50 13.82 -10.60
C PRO A 17 19.64 12.78 -11.32
N ARG A 18 19.18 13.15 -12.50
CA ARG A 18 18.35 12.31 -13.37
C ARG A 18 19.23 11.39 -14.21
N ASP A 19 19.57 10.22 -13.70
CA ASP A 19 20.20 9.20 -14.53
C ASP A 19 19.18 8.59 -15.50
N LEU A 20 19.50 8.58 -16.79
CA LEU A 20 18.74 7.89 -17.83
C LEU A 20 19.43 6.56 -18.13
N LEU A 21 18.82 5.46 -17.71
CA LEU A 21 19.36 4.12 -17.97
C LEU A 21 18.56 3.45 -19.10
N PRO A 22 19.24 2.86 -20.10
CA PRO A 22 18.57 2.04 -21.10
C PRO A 22 18.16 0.69 -20.52
N ASN A 23 17.01 0.16 -20.95
CA ASN A 23 16.49 -1.15 -20.50
C ASN A 23 16.86 -2.32 -21.44
N GLY A 24 17.42 -2.04 -22.62
CA GLY A 24 17.83 -3.07 -23.60
C GLY A 24 16.72 -3.57 -24.54
N ASP A 25 15.49 -3.13 -24.33
CA ASP A 25 14.30 -3.43 -25.14
C ASP A 25 13.83 -2.23 -25.99
N GLY A 26 14.67 -1.19 -26.11
CA GLY A 26 14.33 0.07 -26.75
C GLY A 26 13.61 1.08 -25.83
N THR A 27 13.39 0.74 -24.57
CA THR A 27 12.84 1.67 -23.56
C THR A 27 13.93 2.21 -22.63
N TYR A 28 13.58 3.27 -21.89
CA TYR A 28 14.46 3.95 -20.95
C TYR A 28 13.79 4.05 -19.57
N GLN A 29 14.60 4.00 -18.52
CA GLN A 29 14.20 4.33 -17.16
C GLN A 29 14.91 5.59 -16.68
N ALA A 30 14.23 6.39 -15.88
CA ALA A 30 14.82 7.55 -15.22
C ALA A 30 14.31 7.64 -13.79
N ARG A 31 15.15 8.13 -12.86
CA ARG A 31 14.76 8.36 -11.47
C ARG A 31 15.17 9.76 -11.03
N VAL A 32 14.38 10.31 -10.11
CA VAL A 32 14.65 11.57 -9.41
C VAL A 32 14.22 11.37 -7.96
N ALA A 33 15.17 11.36 -7.04
CA ALA A 33 14.90 11.21 -5.61
C ALA A 33 14.80 12.59 -4.94
N LEU A 34 13.94 12.68 -3.92
CA LEU A 34 13.77 13.85 -3.09
C LEU A 34 13.63 13.39 -1.64
N ALA A 35 14.39 13.98 -0.73
CA ALA A 35 14.23 13.77 0.70
C ALA A 35 12.99 14.54 1.18
N VAL A 36 12.04 13.83 1.82
CA VAL A 36 10.79 14.42 2.30
C VAL A 36 10.66 14.22 3.81
N PRO A 37 10.31 15.28 4.58
CA PRO A 37 10.01 15.14 6.00
C PRO A 37 8.86 14.18 6.24
N SER A 38 8.96 13.34 7.28
CA SER A 38 7.87 12.41 7.61
C SER A 38 6.59 13.15 7.97
N GLY A 39 5.46 12.73 7.40
CA GLY A 39 4.16 13.36 7.57
C GLY A 39 3.83 14.45 6.55
N GLU A 40 4.80 14.88 5.73
CA GLU A 40 4.57 15.83 4.64
C GLU A 40 4.45 15.15 3.27
N GLU A 41 4.57 13.83 3.16
CA GLU A 41 4.71 13.10 1.89
C GLU A 41 3.58 13.40 0.90
N ARG A 42 2.35 13.56 1.41
CA ARG A 42 1.16 13.86 0.59
C ARG A 42 1.18 15.26 -0.07
N ARG A 43 2.04 16.16 0.39
CA ARG A 43 2.23 17.50 -0.20
C ARG A 43 3.10 17.46 -1.45
N TYR A 44 3.82 16.36 -1.65
CA TYR A 44 4.75 16.20 -2.75
C TYR A 44 4.13 15.34 -3.87
N ALA A 45 4.38 15.76 -5.11
CA ALA A 45 4.00 14.99 -6.29
C ALA A 45 5.12 15.04 -7.34
N CYS A 46 5.35 13.93 -8.03
CA CYS A 46 6.28 13.88 -9.15
C CYS A 46 5.50 14.10 -10.45
N GLN A 47 5.87 15.12 -11.22
CA GLN A 47 5.30 15.39 -12.54
C GLN A 47 6.23 14.89 -13.64
N VAL A 48 5.71 14.05 -14.53
CA VAL A 48 6.39 13.48 -15.68
C VAL A 48 5.80 14.08 -16.96
N GLN A 49 6.66 14.72 -17.75
CA GLN A 49 6.36 15.16 -19.10
C GLN A 49 7.11 14.24 -20.06
N HIS A 50 6.40 13.65 -21.01
CA HIS A 50 6.95 12.73 -22.00
C HIS A 50 6.13 12.85 -23.30
N PRO A 51 6.76 12.86 -24.51
CA PRO A 51 6.04 13.00 -25.77
C PRO A 51 4.96 11.94 -26.03
N GLY A 52 5.10 10.76 -25.43
CA GLY A 52 4.11 9.69 -25.50
C GLY A 52 2.89 9.87 -24.59
N LEU A 53 2.79 10.99 -23.85
CA LEU A 53 1.65 11.31 -22.99
C LEU A 53 0.95 12.57 -23.53
N GLU A 54 -0.38 12.50 -23.69
CA GLU A 54 -1.18 13.67 -24.10
C GLU A 54 -1.17 14.79 -23.04
N GLN A 55 -1.07 14.42 -21.77
CA GLN A 55 -1.02 15.35 -20.64
C GLN A 55 0.10 14.94 -19.67
N PRO A 56 0.69 15.90 -18.92
CA PRO A 56 1.66 15.58 -17.89
C PRO A 56 1.08 14.64 -16.84
N LEU A 57 1.80 13.55 -16.52
CA LEU A 57 1.43 12.64 -15.46
C LEU A 57 1.93 13.18 -14.12
N ALA A 58 1.03 13.49 -13.19
CA ALA A 58 1.40 13.87 -11.82
C ALA A 58 1.03 12.75 -10.84
N ALA A 59 2.03 12.16 -10.20
CA ALA A 59 1.86 11.10 -9.21
C ALA A 59 2.15 11.67 -7.80
N ALA A 60 1.14 11.66 -6.93
CA ALA A 60 1.29 12.02 -5.52
C ALA A 60 1.70 10.79 -4.69
N TRP A 61 2.26 11.02 -3.50
CA TRP A 61 2.52 9.92 -2.58
C TRP A 61 1.22 9.35 -2.01
N GLU A 62 1.03 8.05 -2.20
CA GLU A 62 -0.06 7.29 -1.58
C GLU A 62 0.47 6.54 -0.36
N SER A 63 -0.21 6.71 0.78
CA SER A 63 0.13 5.94 1.98
C SER A 63 -0.23 4.48 1.75
N SER A 64 0.75 3.58 1.76
CA SER A 64 0.50 2.15 1.83
C SER A 64 -0.15 1.81 3.18
N MET A 65 -1.06 0.82 3.19
CA MET A 65 -1.61 0.32 4.45
C MET A 65 -0.46 -0.13 5.35
N SER A 66 -0.45 0.34 6.60
CA SER A 66 0.56 -0.07 7.57
C SER A 66 0.63 -1.59 7.64
N GLY A 67 1.83 -2.16 7.45
CA GLY A 67 2.02 -3.60 7.51
C GLY A 67 1.53 -4.21 8.83
N ALA A 68 1.60 -3.45 9.93
CA ALA A 68 1.06 -3.84 11.22
C ALA A 68 -0.48 -3.96 11.22
N LEU A 69 -1.17 -3.07 10.51
CA LEU A 69 -2.64 -3.12 10.38
C LEU A 69 -3.06 -4.31 9.52
N VAL A 70 -2.37 -4.54 8.40
CA VAL A 70 -2.62 -5.71 7.53
C VAL A 70 -2.40 -7.00 8.31
N PHE A 71 -1.28 -7.10 9.03
CA PHE A 71 -0.97 -8.26 9.86
C PHE A 71 -2.00 -8.48 10.96
N GLY A 72 -2.40 -7.41 11.66
CA GLY A 72 -3.40 -7.47 12.72
C GLY A 72 -4.75 -7.97 12.23
N VAL A 73 -5.20 -7.53 11.06
CA VAL A 73 -6.46 -8.00 10.45
C VAL A 73 -6.37 -9.48 10.08
N ILE A 74 -5.27 -9.94 9.48
CA ILE A 74 -5.08 -11.35 9.11
C ILE A 74 -5.06 -12.24 10.37
N CYS A 75 -4.28 -11.88 11.39
CA CYS A 75 -4.22 -12.69 12.61
C CYS A 75 -5.56 -12.70 13.36
N GLY A 76 -6.21 -11.54 13.48
CA GLY A 76 -7.50 -11.43 14.15
C GLY A 76 -8.60 -12.23 13.48
N THR A 77 -8.68 -12.20 12.15
CA THR A 77 -9.67 -12.98 11.38
C THR A 77 -9.45 -14.49 11.52
N LEU A 78 -8.21 -14.96 11.40
CA LEU A 78 -7.88 -16.38 11.58
C LEU A 78 -8.22 -16.89 12.99
N MET A 79 -7.86 -16.12 14.02
CA MET A 79 -8.21 -16.46 15.40
C MET A 79 -9.72 -16.49 15.63
N GLY A 80 -10.45 -15.51 15.09
CA GLY A 80 -11.92 -15.45 15.19
C GLY A 80 -12.60 -16.68 14.59
N VAL A 81 -12.16 -17.12 13.41
CA VAL A 81 -12.71 -18.32 12.74
C VAL A 81 -12.48 -19.57 13.59
N VAL A 82 -11.28 -19.77 14.14
CA VAL A 82 -10.96 -20.93 14.99
C VAL A 82 -11.86 -20.96 16.24
N ILE A 83 -12.07 -19.81 16.88
CA ILE A 83 -12.91 -19.68 18.06
C ILE A 83 -14.37 -20.06 17.73
N VAL A 84 -14.92 -19.55 16.62
CA VAL A 84 -16.29 -19.86 16.19
C VAL A 84 -16.47 -21.36 15.91
N ILE A 85 -15.52 -21.99 15.22
CA ILE A 85 -15.55 -23.44 14.94
C ILE A 85 -15.51 -24.25 16.24
N PHE A 86 -14.68 -23.84 17.20
CA PHE A 86 -14.57 -24.52 18.49
C PHE A 86 -15.89 -24.45 19.27
N PHE A 87 -16.47 -23.27 19.44
CA PHE A 87 -17.71 -23.09 20.20
C PHE A 87 -18.91 -23.76 19.53
N THR A 88 -19.01 -23.70 18.20
CA THR A 88 -20.08 -24.40 17.45
C THR A 88 -19.95 -25.93 17.61
N GLY A 89 -18.73 -26.47 17.55
CA GLY A 89 -18.46 -27.89 17.79
C GLY A 89 -18.80 -28.34 19.22
N VAL A 90 -18.43 -27.54 20.23
CA VAL A 90 -18.77 -27.81 21.64
C VAL A 90 -20.28 -27.77 21.86
N LEU A 91 -20.96 -26.74 21.33
CA LEU A 91 -22.42 -26.61 21.43
C LEU A 91 -23.12 -27.81 20.78
N PHE A 92 -22.70 -28.20 19.57
CA PHE A 92 -23.25 -29.37 18.89
C PHE A 92 -23.10 -30.65 19.70
N ARG A 93 -21.93 -30.88 20.28
CA ARG A 93 -21.66 -32.06 21.12
C ARG A 93 -22.51 -32.06 22.39
N PHE A 94 -22.68 -30.90 23.01
CA PHE A 94 -23.51 -30.73 24.19
C PHE A 94 -25.00 -30.98 23.89
N LEU A 95 -25.51 -30.44 22.78
CA LEU A 95 -26.88 -30.68 22.33
C LEU A 95 -27.12 -32.16 22.02
N ARG A 96 -26.15 -32.85 21.39
CA ARG A 96 -26.22 -34.30 21.16
C ARG A 96 -26.28 -35.09 22.47
N ARG A 97 -25.41 -34.78 23.43
CA ARG A 97 -25.41 -35.45 24.75
C ARG A 97 -26.74 -35.25 25.48
N ARG A 98 -27.30 -34.03 25.44
CA ARG A 98 -28.62 -33.76 26.04
C ARG A 98 -29.75 -34.55 25.40
N ARG A 99 -29.74 -34.76 24.07
CA ARG A 99 -30.75 -35.60 23.41
C ARG A 99 -30.62 -37.07 23.81
N ALA A 100 -29.40 -37.60 23.85
CA ALA A 100 -29.14 -39.00 24.24
C ALA A 100 -29.48 -39.31 25.72
N SER A 101 -29.54 -38.30 26.59
CA SER A 101 -29.97 -38.44 27.98
C SER A 101 -31.50 -38.29 28.17
N ARG A 102 -32.22 -37.91 27.11
CA ARG A 102 -33.67 -37.66 27.13
C ARG A 102 -34.49 -38.78 26.50
N GLU A 103 -33.82 -39.74 25.88
CA GLU A 103 -34.37 -41.03 25.43
C GLU A 103 -33.97 -42.11 26.44
#